data_AF-A0A7X1P542-F1
#
_entry.id   AF-A0A7X1P542-F1
#
_cell.length_a   1.000
_cell.length_b   1.000
_cell.length_c   1.000
_cell.angle_alpha   90.00
_cell.angle_beta   90.00
_cell.angle_gamma   90.00
#
_symmetry.space_group_name_H-M   'P 1'
#
loop_
_entity.id
_entity.type
_entity.pdbx_description
1 polymer ?
#
loop_
_entity_poly.entity_id
_entity_poly.type
_entity_poly.pdbx_seq_one_letter_code
_entity_poly.pdbx_strand_id
1 'polypeptide(L)'
;MVQPASPPLCVGIPVTRQLRKEIHRTTPATLRLPTLYEIGVSPVGTYRNRMMVDGYETPVELVASLTISRKGIAIDFTGTSPVVARGINVPKSYTDAYTSFGVRCIIGADVPNNAGSLEVVRITAPENCILNAQPPLAVAARANIGLMLPDVVFGCLRQARPDGVPAEGSSGLWNIRLAGGQPVAGMAAETFLRSRRFNVICFTTGGTGARPGKDGLSTTSFPSGIKNVAVEIIETLSPLVFRRKEYRTDSGGPGERRGGLGQTIEIENGDGAPMILGASFDRIKYPARGALGGLDGGAGSVRLASGKVLAGKGRQLVPAGDRVIIETPGGGGYGDPRKRAHAAVAADLRAGLVSAEAAREIYGYTAEASLDSRGTESAAKISDQA
;
A
#
# COMPACT_ATOMS: atom_id res chain seq x y z
N MET A 1 2.82 3.34 56.38
CA MET A 1 4.19 3.21 55.82
C MET A 1 4.10 2.35 54.57
N VAL A 2 4.08 2.98 53.40
CA VAL A 2 4.07 2.29 52.10
C VAL A 2 5.52 2.24 51.63
N GLN A 3 6.08 1.04 51.41
CA GLN A 3 7.41 0.88 50.82
C GLN A 3 7.40 1.41 49.37
N PRO A 4 8.43 2.14 48.92
CA PRO A 4 8.52 2.55 47.53
C PRO A 4 8.85 1.34 46.65
N ALA A 5 8.07 1.16 45.58
CA ALA A 5 8.36 0.18 44.54
C ALA A 5 9.72 0.49 43.87
N SER A 6 10.54 -0.55 43.68
CA SER A 6 11.83 -0.44 43.00
C SER A 6 11.66 0.08 41.56
N PRO A 7 12.52 0.98 41.07
CA PRO A 7 12.44 1.47 39.70
C PRO A 7 12.75 0.34 38.70
N PRO A 8 12.21 0.39 37.46
CA PRO A 8 12.54 -0.61 36.44
C PRO A 8 14.04 -0.57 36.16
N LEU A 9 14.66 -1.76 36.07
CA LEU A 9 16.06 -1.94 35.75
C LEU A 9 16.40 -1.25 34.41
N CYS A 10 16.97 -0.06 34.52
CA CYS A 10 17.61 0.62 33.39
C CYS A 10 18.90 -0.14 33.08
N VAL A 11 18.98 -0.77 31.91
CA VAL A 11 20.15 -1.56 31.51
C VAL A 11 21.37 -0.64 31.44
N GLY A 12 22.39 -0.88 32.27
CA GLY A 12 23.54 0.03 32.40
C GLY A 12 24.33 0.25 31.10
N ILE A 13 25.06 1.38 31.02
CA ILE A 13 25.97 1.75 29.92
C ILE A 13 26.90 0.60 29.44
N PRO A 14 27.41 -0.30 30.30
CA PRO A 14 28.23 -1.42 29.87
C PRO A 14 27.48 -2.44 29.01
N VAL A 15 26.21 -2.71 29.34
CA VAL A 15 25.37 -3.68 28.62
C VAL A 15 24.93 -3.11 27.27
N THR A 16 24.64 -1.81 27.19
CA THR A 16 24.42 -1.12 25.90
C THR A 16 25.66 -1.10 25.03
N ARG A 17 26.88 -1.00 25.60
CA ARG A 17 28.13 -1.17 24.83
C ARG A 17 28.35 -2.62 24.38
N GLN A 18 27.97 -3.61 25.17
CA GLN A 18 28.09 -5.03 24.82
C GLN A 18 27.07 -5.43 23.75
N LEU A 19 25.81 -5.00 23.86
CA LEU A 19 24.78 -5.15 22.83
C LEU A 19 25.13 -4.39 21.56
N ARG A 20 25.67 -3.16 21.68
CA ARG A 20 26.23 -2.44 20.52
C ARG A 20 27.36 -3.24 19.88
N LYS A 21 28.25 -3.86 20.66
CA LYS A 21 29.31 -4.75 20.14
C LYS A 21 28.76 -6.04 19.54
N GLU A 22 27.63 -6.58 20.00
CA GLU A 22 26.96 -7.76 19.43
C GLU A 22 26.24 -7.44 18.12
N ILE A 23 25.50 -6.34 18.08
CA ILE A 23 24.90 -5.77 16.85
C ILE A 23 26.00 -5.31 15.87
N HIS A 24 27.14 -4.81 16.37
CA HIS A 24 28.32 -4.51 15.54
C HIS A 24 29.17 -5.76 15.25
N ARG A 25 28.92 -6.91 15.88
CA ARG A 25 29.54 -8.20 15.52
C ARG A 25 28.96 -8.72 14.20
N THR A 26 27.74 -8.27 13.87
CA THR A 26 27.23 -8.14 12.50
C THR A 26 27.73 -6.83 11.88
N THR A 27 29.05 -6.73 11.71
CA THR A 27 29.72 -5.61 11.02
C THR A 27 29.18 -5.45 9.58
N PRO A 28 29.27 -4.28 8.93
CA PRO A 28 28.91 -4.13 7.52
C PRO A 28 29.58 -5.17 6.61
N ALA A 29 30.85 -5.51 6.87
CA ALA A 29 31.55 -6.58 6.16
C ALA A 29 30.88 -7.96 6.33
N THR A 30 30.27 -8.23 7.48
CA THR A 30 29.68 -9.52 7.85
C THR A 30 28.34 -9.77 7.18
N LEU A 31 27.55 -8.72 6.89
CA LEU A 31 26.24 -8.88 6.23
C LEU A 31 26.29 -8.67 4.70
N ARG A 32 27.42 -8.18 4.18
CA ARG A 32 27.66 -8.07 2.74
C ARG A 32 27.70 -9.43 2.05
N LEU A 33 28.45 -10.38 2.59
CA LEU A 33 28.60 -11.72 1.99
C LEU A 33 27.29 -12.54 2.00
N PRO A 34 26.54 -12.65 3.11
CA PRO A 34 25.22 -13.29 3.10
C PRO A 34 24.26 -12.64 2.11
N THR A 35 24.28 -11.30 2.00
CA THR A 35 23.40 -10.64 1.01
C THR A 35 23.83 -10.94 -0.42
N LEU A 36 25.13 -10.98 -0.73
CA LEU A 36 25.61 -11.37 -2.06
C LEU A 36 25.29 -12.84 -2.39
N TYR A 37 25.28 -13.72 -1.39
CA TYR A 37 24.85 -15.10 -1.56
C TYR A 37 23.38 -15.19 -1.98
N GLU A 38 22.48 -14.49 -1.26
CA GLU A 38 21.06 -14.38 -1.60
C GLU A 38 20.80 -13.75 -2.97
N ILE A 39 21.65 -12.80 -3.38
CA ILE A 39 21.59 -12.21 -4.73
C ILE A 39 22.07 -13.24 -5.77
N GLY A 40 23.12 -14.01 -5.46
CA GLY A 40 23.75 -14.96 -6.36
C GLY A 40 22.88 -16.17 -6.73
N VAL A 41 21.84 -16.48 -5.97
CA VAL A 41 20.84 -17.50 -6.34
C VAL A 41 19.81 -17.01 -7.36
N SER A 42 19.75 -15.69 -7.61
CA SER A 42 18.88 -15.13 -8.63
C SER A 42 19.55 -15.14 -10.01
N PRO A 43 18.80 -15.33 -11.11
CA PRO A 43 19.37 -15.27 -12.45
C PRO A 43 20.06 -13.92 -12.71
N VAL A 44 21.28 -13.98 -13.23
CA VAL A 44 22.04 -12.79 -13.65
C VAL A 44 21.39 -12.24 -14.91
N GLY A 45 21.17 -10.92 -14.95
CA GLY A 45 20.51 -10.28 -16.09
C GLY A 45 20.05 -8.86 -15.76
N THR A 46 19.49 -8.20 -16.78
CA THR A 46 18.87 -6.88 -16.66
C THR A 46 17.38 -6.99 -16.95
N TYR A 47 16.58 -6.53 -15.99
CA TYR A 47 15.13 -6.60 -16.00
C TYR A 47 14.54 -5.20 -15.94
N ARG A 48 13.46 -4.96 -16.68
CA ARG A 48 12.91 -3.61 -16.84
C ARG A 48 11.44 -3.56 -16.48
N ASN A 49 11.03 -2.51 -15.79
CA ASN A 49 9.63 -2.29 -15.47
C ASN A 49 9.26 -0.81 -15.62
N ARG A 50 7.99 -0.57 -15.91
CA ARG A 50 7.38 0.76 -15.97
C ARG A 50 6.07 0.76 -15.21
N MET A 51 5.80 1.85 -14.50
CA MET A 51 4.55 2.05 -13.77
C MET A 51 4.05 3.47 -14.02
N MET A 52 2.77 3.57 -14.39
CA MET A 52 2.07 4.84 -14.44
C MET A 52 1.41 5.15 -13.10
N VAL A 53 1.56 6.39 -12.65
CA VAL A 53 0.93 6.95 -11.45
C VAL A 53 0.15 8.19 -11.85
N ASP A 54 -0.98 8.43 -11.20
CA ASP A 54 -1.96 9.45 -11.62
C ASP A 54 -1.37 10.87 -11.74
N GLY A 55 -0.44 11.24 -10.85
CA GLY A 55 0.17 12.58 -10.84
C GLY A 55 -0.81 13.68 -10.43
N TYR A 56 -0.51 14.94 -10.76
CA TYR A 56 -1.39 16.10 -10.53
C TYR A 56 -1.95 16.62 -11.86
N GLU A 57 -1.13 17.34 -12.61
CA GLU A 57 -1.49 17.88 -13.93
C GLU A 57 -1.37 16.81 -15.01
N THR A 58 -0.27 16.06 -14.98
CA THR A 58 0.02 14.96 -15.89
C THR A 58 0.37 13.69 -15.11
N PRO A 59 0.10 12.50 -15.67
CA PRO A 59 0.61 11.26 -15.11
C PRO A 59 2.12 11.25 -14.94
N VAL A 60 2.59 10.51 -13.95
CA VAL A 60 4.00 10.26 -13.67
C VAL A 60 4.34 8.85 -14.10
N GLU A 61 5.32 8.70 -14.98
CA GLU A 61 5.88 7.40 -15.35
C GLU A 61 7.15 7.13 -14.52
N LEU A 62 7.15 6.01 -13.79
CA LEU A 62 8.30 5.48 -13.07
C LEU A 62 8.93 4.37 -13.92
N VAL A 63 10.19 4.54 -14.33
CA VAL A 63 10.92 3.61 -15.19
C VAL A 63 12.12 3.08 -14.42
N ALA A 64 12.24 1.75 -14.32
CA ALA A 64 13.37 1.10 -13.64
C ALA A 64 14.03 0.06 -14.53
N SER A 65 15.37 0.05 -14.50
CA SER A 65 16.22 -1.00 -15.05
C SER A 65 17.05 -1.61 -13.91
N LEU A 66 16.73 -2.87 -13.54
CA LEU A 66 17.38 -3.60 -12.45
C LEU A 66 18.33 -4.64 -13.03
N THR A 67 19.62 -4.54 -12.69
CA THR A 67 20.66 -5.50 -13.09
C THR A 67 21.11 -6.31 -11.89
N ILE A 68 20.97 -7.64 -11.97
CA ILE A 68 21.48 -8.60 -10.99
C ILE A 68 22.84 -9.09 -11.47
N SER A 69 23.85 -9.04 -10.62
CA SER A 69 25.21 -9.53 -10.90
C SER A 69 25.84 -10.17 -9.67
N ARG A 70 26.99 -10.83 -9.86
CA ARG A 70 27.80 -11.35 -8.73
C ARG A 70 28.27 -10.26 -7.75
N LYS A 71 28.27 -8.99 -8.16
CA LYS A 71 28.71 -7.85 -7.33
C LYS A 71 27.56 -7.21 -6.54
N GLY A 72 26.32 -7.63 -6.77
CA GLY A 72 25.12 -7.05 -6.17
C GLY A 72 24.07 -6.67 -7.21
N ILE A 73 23.13 -5.82 -6.80
CA ILE A 73 22.01 -5.33 -7.60
C ILE A 73 22.22 -3.85 -7.89
N ALA A 74 22.08 -3.45 -9.15
CA ALA A 74 22.05 -2.06 -9.57
C ALA A 74 20.67 -1.71 -10.12
N ILE A 75 20.05 -0.63 -9.66
CA ILE A 75 18.77 -0.12 -10.16
C ILE A 75 18.98 1.29 -10.71
N ASP A 76 18.67 1.47 -11.99
CA ASP A 76 18.71 2.77 -12.65
C ASP A 76 17.31 3.26 -13.00
N PHE A 77 17.00 4.49 -12.60
CA PHE A 77 15.72 5.16 -12.85
C PHE A 77 15.73 6.12 -14.06
N THR A 78 16.75 6.04 -14.93
CA THR A 78 16.77 6.77 -16.20
C THR A 78 15.48 6.54 -17.01
N GLY A 79 14.90 7.63 -17.52
CA GLY A 79 13.61 7.63 -18.22
C GLY A 79 12.39 7.88 -17.32
N THR A 80 12.57 7.92 -15.99
CA THR A 80 11.51 8.35 -15.07
C THR A 80 11.16 9.83 -15.29
N SER A 81 9.88 10.15 -15.14
CA SER A 81 9.34 11.51 -15.36
C SER A 81 10.07 12.61 -14.56
N PRO A 82 10.12 13.85 -15.09
CA PRO A 82 10.74 14.98 -14.42
C PRO A 82 10.00 15.37 -13.13
N VAL A 83 10.65 16.19 -12.30
CA VAL A 83 10.01 16.84 -11.15
C VAL A 83 8.82 17.71 -11.58
N VAL A 84 7.91 17.93 -10.64
CA VAL A 84 6.69 18.73 -10.83
C VAL A 84 6.63 19.91 -9.86
N ALA A 85 5.87 20.94 -10.21
CA ALA A 85 5.63 22.12 -9.37
C ALA A 85 4.64 21.85 -8.20
N ARG A 86 4.77 20.69 -7.55
CA ARG A 86 3.93 20.17 -6.45
C ARG A 86 4.80 19.46 -5.42
N GLY A 87 4.26 19.22 -4.24
CA GLY A 87 5.00 18.61 -3.13
C GLY A 87 5.28 17.10 -3.25
N ILE A 88 4.91 16.44 -4.36
CA ILE A 88 5.04 14.97 -4.51
C ILE A 88 6.43 14.51 -4.95
N ASN A 89 7.35 15.43 -5.24
CA ASN A 89 8.71 15.08 -5.60
C ASN A 89 9.41 14.32 -4.47
N VAL A 90 10.34 13.44 -4.83
CA VAL A 90 11.01 12.54 -3.91
C VAL A 90 12.49 12.89 -3.82
N PRO A 91 13.03 13.13 -2.61
CA PRO A 91 14.46 13.32 -2.43
C PRO A 91 15.18 11.97 -2.60
N LYS A 92 16.40 11.99 -3.11
CA LYS A 92 17.17 10.78 -3.45
C LYS A 92 17.26 9.76 -2.32
N SER A 93 17.42 10.21 -1.07
CA SER A 93 17.48 9.32 0.11
C SER A 93 16.21 8.49 0.32
N TYR A 94 15.04 9.03 -0.02
CA TYR A 94 13.77 8.31 0.07
C TYR A 94 13.63 7.28 -1.06
N THR A 95 14.09 7.64 -2.27
CA THR A 95 14.21 6.72 -3.40
C THR A 95 15.12 5.54 -3.05
N ASP A 96 16.27 5.82 -2.42
CA ASP A 96 17.23 4.81 -2.01
C ASP A 96 16.63 3.85 -0.98
N ALA A 97 15.94 4.38 0.02
CA ALA A 97 15.31 3.60 1.06
C ALA A 97 14.21 2.67 0.52
N TYR A 98 13.23 3.18 -0.23
CA TYR A 98 12.08 2.38 -0.67
C TYR A 98 12.40 1.46 -1.86
N THR A 99 13.38 1.80 -2.70
CA THR A 99 13.88 0.87 -3.72
C THR A 99 14.64 -0.28 -3.06
N SER A 100 15.52 0.01 -2.10
CA SER A 100 16.23 -1.03 -1.34
C SER A 100 15.26 -1.91 -0.57
N PHE A 101 14.24 -1.32 0.06
CA PHE A 101 13.18 -2.06 0.73
C PHE A 101 12.50 -3.05 -0.21
N GLY A 102 12.12 -2.63 -1.42
CA GLY A 102 11.54 -3.51 -2.45
C GLY A 102 12.44 -4.70 -2.79
N VAL A 103 13.74 -4.47 -2.95
CA VAL A 103 14.70 -5.58 -3.17
C VAL A 103 14.71 -6.53 -1.97
N ARG A 104 14.79 -5.98 -0.76
CA ARG A 104 14.92 -6.74 0.49
C ARG A 104 13.70 -7.56 0.88
N CYS A 105 12.50 -7.16 0.43
CA CYS A 105 11.30 -7.97 0.60
C CYS A 105 11.37 -9.33 -0.12
N ILE A 106 12.16 -9.43 -1.20
CA ILE A 106 12.24 -10.64 -2.05
C ILE A 106 13.60 -11.34 -1.91
N ILE A 107 14.67 -10.56 -1.71
CA ILE A 107 16.05 -11.04 -1.69
C ILE A 107 16.70 -10.69 -0.35
N GLY A 108 17.07 -11.72 0.41
CA GLY A 108 17.72 -11.55 1.71
C GLY A 108 16.82 -10.95 2.79
N ALA A 109 15.54 -11.29 2.80
CA ALA A 109 14.58 -10.83 3.81
C ALA A 109 14.99 -11.22 5.24
N ASP A 110 15.64 -12.39 5.39
CA ASP A 110 16.13 -12.89 6.68
C ASP A 110 17.48 -12.31 7.08
N VAL A 111 18.16 -11.59 6.17
CA VAL A 111 19.41 -10.92 6.49
C VAL A 111 19.08 -9.62 7.25
N PRO A 112 19.69 -9.35 8.43
CA PRO A 112 19.44 -8.10 9.14
C PRO A 112 19.86 -6.87 8.32
N ASN A 113 19.21 -5.73 8.56
CA ASN A 113 19.53 -4.49 7.87
C ASN A 113 20.69 -3.75 8.56
N ASN A 114 21.79 -3.53 7.83
CA ASN A 114 22.84 -2.60 8.19
C ASN A 114 23.47 -1.98 6.93
N ALA A 115 24.48 -1.11 7.08
CA ALA A 115 25.14 -0.47 5.94
C ALA A 115 25.70 -1.49 4.91
N GLY A 116 26.17 -2.66 5.37
CA GLY A 116 26.75 -3.68 4.49
C GLY A 116 25.73 -4.47 3.69
N SER A 117 24.56 -4.75 4.26
CA SER A 117 23.45 -5.38 3.52
C SER A 117 22.82 -4.42 2.49
N LEU A 118 22.96 -3.11 2.69
CA LEU A 118 22.46 -2.08 1.77
C LEU A 118 23.50 -1.67 0.70
N GLU A 119 24.80 -1.75 0.98
CA GLU A 119 25.88 -1.37 0.05
C GLU A 119 25.85 -2.15 -1.27
N VAL A 120 25.28 -3.36 -1.25
CA VAL A 120 25.15 -4.25 -2.42
C VAL A 120 23.94 -3.91 -3.30
N VAL A 121 23.13 -2.94 -2.90
CA VAL A 121 22.03 -2.39 -3.70
C VAL A 121 22.39 -0.95 -4.08
N ARG A 122 22.79 -0.75 -5.34
CA ARG A 122 23.19 0.56 -5.87
C ARG A 122 22.05 1.17 -6.67
N ILE A 123 21.68 2.40 -6.35
CA ILE A 123 20.50 3.04 -6.94
C ILE A 123 20.90 4.38 -7.56
N THR A 124 20.60 4.56 -8.85
CA THR A 124 20.84 5.79 -9.61
C THR A 124 19.52 6.36 -10.11
N ALA A 125 19.44 7.69 -10.13
CA ALA A 125 18.30 8.43 -10.67
C ALA A 125 18.82 9.77 -11.20
N PRO A 126 18.48 10.20 -12.42
CA PRO A 126 18.92 11.48 -12.97
C PRO A 126 18.54 12.65 -12.06
N GLU A 127 19.41 13.65 -11.92
CA GLU A 127 19.05 14.87 -11.20
C GLU A 127 17.79 15.51 -11.81
N ASN A 128 16.90 16.00 -10.94
CA ASN A 128 15.63 16.61 -11.32
C ASN A 128 14.66 15.68 -12.09
N CYS A 129 14.85 14.36 -12.05
CA CYS A 129 13.72 13.44 -12.17
C CYS A 129 12.91 13.43 -10.87
N ILE A 130 11.65 13.00 -10.91
CA ILE A 130 10.76 13.03 -9.74
C ILE A 130 11.30 12.21 -8.55
N LEU A 131 12.22 11.27 -8.79
CA LEU A 131 12.88 10.42 -7.81
C LEU A 131 14.23 10.96 -7.28
N ASN A 132 14.68 12.12 -7.77
CA ASN A 132 15.92 12.78 -7.34
C ASN A 132 15.76 14.30 -7.37
N ALA A 133 14.81 14.79 -6.58
CA ALA A 133 14.54 16.21 -6.45
C ALA A 133 15.65 16.94 -5.68
N GLN A 134 16.15 18.03 -6.26
CA GLN A 134 17.15 18.90 -5.63
C GLN A 134 16.50 20.05 -4.85
N PRO A 135 17.15 20.56 -3.79
CA PRO A 135 16.74 21.83 -3.18
C PRO A 135 16.67 22.95 -4.24
N PRO A 136 15.66 23.84 -4.19
CA PRO A 136 14.63 24.02 -3.17
C PRO A 136 13.27 23.35 -3.48
N LEU A 137 13.23 22.31 -4.33
CA LEU A 137 11.97 21.67 -4.74
C LEU A 137 11.18 21.11 -3.56
N ALA A 138 9.84 21.23 -3.63
CA ALA A 138 8.95 20.76 -2.58
C ALA A 138 8.84 19.22 -2.55
N VAL A 139 9.05 18.63 -1.37
CA VAL A 139 9.10 17.17 -1.13
C VAL A 139 8.19 16.69 0.03
N ALA A 140 7.23 17.53 0.45
CA ALA A 140 6.40 17.28 1.63
C ALA A 140 5.49 16.05 1.48
N ALA A 141 5.03 15.76 0.27
CA ALA A 141 4.13 14.64 -0.08
C ALA A 141 4.84 13.53 -0.87
N ARG A 142 6.16 13.39 -0.71
CA ARG A 142 6.99 12.37 -1.37
C ARG A 142 6.47 10.94 -1.25
N ALA A 143 5.72 10.63 -0.19
CA ALA A 143 5.16 9.30 0.04
C ALA A 143 4.20 8.85 -1.07
N ASN A 144 3.52 9.79 -1.75
CA ASN A 144 2.64 9.48 -2.88
C ASN A 144 3.35 8.74 -4.02
N ILE A 145 4.61 9.10 -4.29
CA ILE A 145 5.41 8.49 -5.35
C ILE A 145 6.33 7.43 -4.77
N GLY A 146 7.06 7.75 -3.70
CA GLY A 146 8.12 6.88 -3.21
C GLY A 146 7.62 5.54 -2.63
N LEU A 147 6.36 5.47 -2.16
CA LEU A 147 5.77 4.20 -1.71
C LEU A 147 5.43 3.25 -2.88
N MET A 148 5.41 3.74 -4.12
CA MET A 148 5.22 2.90 -5.31
C MET A 148 6.49 2.12 -5.69
N LEU A 149 7.66 2.55 -5.21
CA LEU A 149 8.95 2.01 -5.64
C LEU A 149 9.13 0.51 -5.36
N PRO A 150 8.64 -0.08 -4.25
CA PRO A 150 8.68 -1.53 -4.07
C PRO A 150 7.96 -2.29 -5.18
N ASP A 151 6.77 -1.83 -5.60
CA ASP A 151 6.03 -2.47 -6.70
C ASP A 151 6.76 -2.29 -8.04
N VAL A 152 7.41 -1.14 -8.26
CA VAL A 152 8.25 -0.93 -9.45
C VAL A 152 9.38 -1.95 -9.50
N VAL A 153 10.07 -2.16 -8.36
CA VAL A 153 11.14 -3.16 -8.22
C VAL A 153 10.59 -4.58 -8.36
N PHE A 154 9.43 -4.89 -7.79
CA PHE A 154 8.76 -6.18 -7.93
C PHE A 154 8.49 -6.51 -9.40
N GLY A 155 8.06 -5.55 -10.22
CA GLY A 155 7.87 -5.79 -11.66
C GLY A 155 9.18 -6.14 -12.40
N CYS A 156 10.32 -5.61 -11.96
CA CYS A 156 11.63 -6.05 -12.48
C CYS A 156 11.95 -7.47 -11.99
N LEU A 157 11.89 -7.69 -10.67
CA LEU A 157 12.26 -8.97 -10.05
C LEU A 157 11.39 -10.14 -10.50
N ARG A 158 10.12 -9.89 -10.85
CA ARG A 158 9.21 -10.92 -11.38
C ARG A 158 9.69 -11.53 -12.70
N GLN A 159 10.51 -10.83 -13.48
CA GLN A 159 11.14 -11.43 -14.66
C GLN A 159 12.28 -12.39 -14.30
N ALA A 160 12.93 -12.17 -13.16
CA ALA A 160 14.00 -13.05 -12.65
C ALA A 160 13.45 -14.20 -11.79
N ARG A 161 12.36 -13.96 -11.07
CA ARG A 161 11.68 -14.89 -10.15
C ARG A 161 10.17 -14.85 -10.38
N PRO A 162 9.66 -15.45 -11.48
CA PRO A 162 8.24 -15.38 -11.85
C PRO A 162 7.29 -15.71 -10.71
N ASP A 163 7.56 -16.80 -10.00
CA ASP A 163 6.65 -17.33 -8.98
C ASP A 163 6.94 -16.81 -7.55
N GLY A 164 7.96 -15.96 -7.39
CA GLY A 164 8.47 -15.54 -6.08
C GLY A 164 8.08 -14.12 -5.65
N VAL A 165 7.31 -13.41 -6.47
CA VAL A 165 7.08 -11.96 -6.30
C VAL A 165 5.58 -11.65 -6.23
N PRO A 166 5.11 -10.84 -5.27
CA PRO A 166 3.71 -10.41 -5.21
C PRO A 166 3.23 -9.66 -6.47
N ALA A 167 1.91 -9.66 -6.67
CA ALA A 167 1.25 -8.71 -7.56
C ALA A 167 1.37 -7.27 -6.99
N GLU A 168 1.01 -6.26 -7.79
CA GLU A 168 1.11 -4.87 -7.30
C GLU A 168 0.10 -4.61 -6.18
N GLY A 169 0.51 -3.82 -5.19
CA GLY A 169 -0.39 -3.26 -4.19
C GLY A 169 -0.96 -1.91 -4.60
N SER A 170 -1.93 -1.43 -3.82
CA SER A 170 -2.37 -0.04 -3.94
C SER A 170 -1.19 0.92 -3.72
N SER A 171 -0.30 0.59 -2.78
CA SER A 171 0.96 1.25 -2.42
C SER A 171 0.91 2.75 -2.06
N GLY A 172 -0.21 3.44 -2.33
CA GLY A 172 -0.49 4.79 -1.91
C GLY A 172 -1.22 4.85 -0.56
N LEU A 173 -0.87 5.86 0.23
CA LEU A 173 -1.64 6.24 1.41
C LEU A 173 -2.83 7.10 0.99
N TRP A 174 -4.02 6.63 1.29
CA TRP A 174 -5.26 7.39 1.08
C TRP A 174 -5.53 8.27 2.31
N ASN A 175 -4.68 9.28 2.50
CA ASN A 175 -4.78 10.19 3.64
C ASN A 175 -5.95 11.15 3.45
N ILE A 176 -7.02 10.93 4.21
CA ILE A 176 -8.22 11.77 4.18
C ILE A 176 -7.96 12.97 5.07
N ARG A 177 -7.74 14.13 4.46
CA ARG A 177 -7.55 15.40 5.17
C ARG A 177 -8.81 16.22 5.12
N LEU A 178 -9.44 16.43 6.26
CA LEU A 178 -10.67 17.20 6.40
C LEU A 178 -10.43 18.37 7.33
N ALA A 179 -10.85 19.56 6.91
CA ALA A 179 -10.75 20.76 7.72
C ALA A 179 -11.99 21.65 7.56
N GLY A 180 -12.38 22.34 8.63
CA GLY A 180 -13.56 23.20 8.67
C GLY A 180 -13.50 24.22 9.80
N GLY A 181 -14.52 25.06 9.93
CA GLY A 181 -14.57 26.13 10.93
C GLY A 181 -13.80 27.41 10.59
N GLN A 182 -13.24 27.49 9.38
CA GLN A 182 -12.47 28.64 8.90
C GLN A 182 -13.08 29.19 7.61
N PRO A 183 -13.16 30.53 7.42
CA PRO A 183 -13.64 31.11 6.19
C PRO A 183 -12.86 30.61 4.98
N VAL A 184 -13.56 30.33 3.89
CA VAL A 184 -12.99 29.92 2.61
C VAL A 184 -13.30 31.01 1.59
N ALA A 185 -12.30 31.42 0.82
CA ALA A 185 -12.47 32.45 -0.21
C ALA A 185 -13.61 32.07 -1.17
N GLY A 186 -14.49 33.03 -1.45
CA GLY A 186 -15.67 32.82 -2.31
C GLY A 186 -16.90 32.25 -1.61
N MET A 187 -16.88 32.11 -0.27
CA MET A 187 -18.05 31.70 0.50
C MET A 187 -18.31 32.64 1.67
N ALA A 188 -19.58 32.80 2.06
CA ALA A 188 -19.99 33.61 3.20
C ALA A 188 -19.32 33.06 4.48
N ALA A 189 -18.55 33.91 5.16
CA ALA A 189 -17.72 33.53 6.30
C ALA A 189 -18.56 32.92 7.43
N GLU A 190 -19.77 33.43 7.61
CA GLU A 190 -20.77 32.99 8.59
C GLU A 190 -21.08 31.51 8.43
N THR A 191 -21.07 30.98 7.20
CA THR A 191 -21.35 29.57 6.91
C THR A 191 -20.34 28.63 7.57
N PHE A 192 -19.07 29.03 7.59
CA PHE A 192 -17.99 28.22 8.18
C PHE A 192 -17.85 28.46 9.68
N LEU A 193 -18.17 29.66 10.17
CA LEU A 193 -18.09 30.00 11.60
C LEU A 193 -19.13 29.28 12.48
N ARG A 194 -20.11 28.59 11.87
CA ARG A 194 -21.10 27.75 12.57
C ARG A 194 -20.55 26.40 13.07
N SER A 195 -19.35 26.01 12.63
CA SER A 195 -18.67 24.78 13.04
C SER A 195 -17.44 25.10 13.86
N ARG A 196 -17.11 24.22 14.80
CA ARG A 196 -15.82 24.29 15.50
C ARG A 196 -14.67 24.18 14.49
N ARG A 197 -13.55 24.87 14.75
CA ARG A 197 -12.34 24.73 13.92
C ARG A 197 -11.74 23.35 14.12
N PHE A 198 -11.47 22.68 13.01
CA PHE A 198 -10.81 21.38 13.03
C PHE A 198 -9.90 21.20 11.82
N ASN A 199 -8.89 20.34 12.00
CA ASN A 199 -8.05 19.81 10.95
C ASN A 199 -7.69 18.38 11.33
N VAL A 200 -8.24 17.42 10.60
CA VAL A 200 -8.10 15.99 10.87
C VAL A 200 -7.44 15.33 9.68
N ILE A 201 -6.49 14.44 9.97
CA ILE A 201 -5.88 13.55 8.98
C ILE A 201 -6.22 12.11 9.39
N CYS A 202 -7.05 11.45 8.60
CA CYS A 202 -7.31 10.03 8.75
C CYS A 202 -6.39 9.27 7.80
N PHE A 203 -5.47 8.50 8.36
CA PHE A 203 -4.69 7.55 7.58
C PHE A 203 -5.63 6.43 7.14
N THR A 204 -5.64 6.11 5.85
CA THR A 204 -6.36 4.96 5.31
C THR A 204 -5.57 4.39 4.14
N THR A 205 -5.83 3.12 3.82
CA THR A 205 -5.05 2.35 2.86
C THR A 205 -5.95 1.51 1.98
N GLY A 206 -5.44 1.18 0.80
CA GLY A 206 -6.02 0.16 -0.06
C GLY A 206 -5.58 -1.25 0.32
N GLY A 207 -5.85 -2.20 -0.58
CA GLY A 207 -5.37 -3.56 -0.45
C GLY A 207 -3.94 -3.76 -0.97
N THR A 208 -3.20 -4.69 -0.35
CA THR A 208 -1.91 -5.13 -0.90
C THR A 208 -2.13 -6.08 -2.07
N GLY A 209 -1.13 -6.23 -2.94
CA GLY A 209 -1.16 -7.26 -3.98
C GLY A 209 -1.23 -8.66 -3.38
N ALA A 210 -1.80 -9.60 -4.14
CA ALA A 210 -1.74 -11.02 -3.81
C ALA A 210 -0.28 -11.50 -3.78
N ARG A 211 0.03 -12.37 -2.83
CA ARG A 211 1.37 -12.92 -2.59
C ARG A 211 1.46 -14.33 -3.19
N PRO A 212 2.67 -14.81 -3.51
CA PRO A 212 2.86 -16.22 -3.83
C PRO A 212 2.22 -17.13 -2.76
N GLY A 213 1.22 -17.91 -3.19
CA GLY A 213 0.48 -18.82 -2.33
C GLY A 213 -0.51 -18.20 -1.32
N LYS A 214 -0.67 -16.87 -1.25
CA LYS A 214 -1.57 -16.22 -0.27
C LYS A 214 -2.29 -15.00 -0.84
N ASP A 215 -3.55 -14.80 -0.44
CA ASP A 215 -4.30 -13.59 -0.80
C ASP A 215 -3.64 -12.32 -0.24
N GLY A 216 -3.85 -11.20 -0.92
CA GLY A 216 -3.43 -9.88 -0.47
C GLY A 216 -4.12 -9.48 0.84
N LEU A 217 -3.43 -8.69 1.66
CA LEU A 217 -4.00 -8.17 2.90
C LEU A 217 -4.92 -6.99 2.57
N SER A 218 -6.19 -7.09 2.98
CA SER A 218 -7.16 -6.02 2.80
C SER A 218 -6.85 -4.84 3.71
N THR A 219 -7.06 -3.62 3.20
CA THR A 219 -6.93 -2.34 3.94
C THR A 219 -5.67 -2.26 4.81
N THR A 220 -4.56 -2.80 4.30
CA THR A 220 -3.32 -2.97 5.06
C THR A 220 -2.24 -2.10 4.48
N SER A 221 -1.60 -1.34 5.35
CA SER A 221 -0.52 -0.46 4.93
C SER A 221 0.69 -1.28 4.49
N PHE A 222 1.07 -1.08 3.23
CA PHE A 222 2.31 -1.55 2.66
C PHE A 222 2.73 -0.55 1.58
N PRO A 223 4.01 -0.18 1.47
CA PRO A 223 5.18 -0.63 2.26
C PRO A 223 5.38 0.12 3.59
N SER A 224 4.50 1.04 3.98
CA SER A 224 4.65 1.79 5.24
C SER A 224 4.01 1.08 6.44
N GLY A 225 4.61 1.23 7.62
CA GLY A 225 4.16 0.59 8.87
C GLY A 225 3.18 1.41 9.71
N ILE A 226 2.25 2.13 9.07
CA ILE A 226 1.28 2.98 9.80
C ILE A 226 0.04 2.19 10.23
N LYS A 227 -0.62 2.68 11.28
CA LYS A 227 -1.92 2.17 11.75
C LYS A 227 -2.94 3.30 11.77
N ASN A 228 -4.20 2.96 11.54
CA ASN A 228 -5.29 3.92 11.56
C ASN A 228 -5.66 4.27 13.00
N VAL A 229 -6.17 5.50 13.18
CA VAL A 229 -6.79 5.94 14.43
C VAL A 229 -8.22 5.39 14.48
N ALA A 230 -8.68 5.01 15.67
CA ALA A 230 -10.06 4.56 15.87
C ALA A 230 -11.06 5.68 15.50
N VAL A 231 -12.18 5.29 14.89
CA VAL A 231 -13.19 6.26 14.44
C VAL A 231 -13.77 7.06 15.61
N GLU A 232 -14.03 6.39 16.74
CA GLU A 232 -14.54 7.02 17.97
C GLU A 232 -13.65 8.16 18.47
N ILE A 233 -12.32 8.02 18.36
CA ILE A 233 -11.37 9.07 18.74
C ILE A 233 -11.52 10.27 17.80
N ILE A 234 -11.67 10.04 16.50
CA ILE A 234 -11.83 11.10 15.51
C ILE A 234 -13.16 11.84 15.72
N GLU A 235 -14.26 11.11 15.93
CA GLU A 235 -15.59 11.69 16.19
C GLU A 235 -15.66 12.42 17.53
N THR A 236 -14.91 11.97 18.53
CA THR A 236 -14.83 12.67 19.83
C THR A 236 -14.10 14.01 19.71
N LEU A 237 -13.02 14.05 18.91
CA LEU A 237 -12.13 15.21 18.81
C LEU A 237 -12.50 16.20 17.70
N SER A 238 -13.49 15.88 16.87
CA SER A 238 -13.87 16.69 15.71
C SER A 238 -15.37 16.61 15.46
N PRO A 239 -15.97 17.51 14.64
CA PRO A 239 -17.37 17.40 14.29
C PRO A 239 -17.62 16.37 13.18
N LEU A 240 -16.63 15.54 12.83
CA LEU A 240 -16.79 14.54 11.78
C LEU A 240 -17.61 13.36 12.28
N VAL A 241 -18.48 12.83 11.43
CA VAL A 241 -19.26 11.61 11.69
C VAL A 241 -19.02 10.63 10.56
N PHE A 242 -18.58 9.42 10.90
CA PHE A 242 -18.38 8.30 9.99
C PHE A 242 -19.68 7.51 9.88
N ARG A 243 -20.35 7.61 8.73
CA ARG A 243 -21.58 6.86 8.45
C ARG A 243 -21.32 5.42 8.04
N ARG A 244 -20.15 5.19 7.43
CA ARG A 244 -19.78 3.90 6.85
C ARG A 244 -18.27 3.75 6.83
N LYS A 245 -17.80 2.55 7.18
CA LYS A 245 -16.41 2.13 7.03
C LYS A 245 -16.36 0.61 6.96
N GLU A 246 -16.23 0.09 5.75
CA GLU A 246 -16.34 -1.35 5.48
C GLU A 246 -15.42 -1.76 4.33
N TYR A 247 -15.17 -3.07 4.18
CA TYR A 247 -14.51 -3.57 2.99
C TYR A 247 -15.33 -3.31 1.73
N ARG A 248 -14.64 -2.93 0.67
CA ARG A 248 -15.27 -2.70 -0.63
C ARG A 248 -15.31 -4.02 -1.39
N THR A 249 -16.46 -4.70 -1.38
CA THR A 249 -16.70 -5.94 -2.14
C THR A 249 -16.19 -5.82 -3.59
N ASP A 250 -15.57 -6.89 -4.09
CA ASP A 250 -15.00 -6.99 -5.45
C ASP A 250 -13.88 -5.98 -5.77
N SER A 251 -13.38 -5.21 -4.79
CA SER A 251 -12.24 -4.31 -5.05
C SER A 251 -10.90 -5.03 -5.16
N GLY A 252 -10.74 -6.20 -4.53
CA GLY A 252 -9.51 -6.98 -4.63
C GLY A 252 -9.38 -7.64 -5.99
N GLY A 253 -8.25 -7.45 -6.66
CA GLY A 253 -8.00 -8.00 -8.00
C GLY A 253 -8.20 -9.52 -8.03
N PRO A 254 -9.07 -10.03 -8.91
CA PRO A 254 -9.30 -11.47 -9.00
C PRO A 254 -8.06 -12.25 -9.42
N GLY A 255 -7.88 -13.44 -8.84
CA GLY A 255 -6.82 -14.37 -9.21
C GLY A 255 -6.97 -15.68 -8.46
N GLU A 256 -6.12 -16.66 -8.76
CA GLU A 256 -5.99 -17.87 -7.92
C GLU A 256 -5.81 -17.45 -6.46
N ARG A 257 -4.98 -16.42 -6.25
CA ARG A 257 -4.91 -15.63 -5.03
C ARG A 257 -5.47 -14.24 -5.30
N ARG A 258 -6.43 -13.82 -4.49
CA ARG A 258 -7.12 -12.52 -4.62
C ARG A 258 -6.26 -11.40 -4.05
N GLY A 259 -6.16 -10.27 -4.75
CA GLY A 259 -5.55 -9.06 -4.20
C GLY A 259 -6.36 -8.52 -3.01
N GLY A 260 -5.72 -7.83 -2.06
CA GLY A 260 -6.41 -7.27 -0.89
C GLY A 260 -7.52 -6.30 -1.27
N LEU A 261 -8.58 -6.25 -0.47
CA LEU A 261 -9.68 -5.32 -0.70
C LEU A 261 -9.29 -3.91 -0.25
N GLY A 262 -9.84 -2.92 -0.95
CA GLY A 262 -9.99 -1.56 -0.44
C GLY A 262 -11.14 -1.45 0.55
N GLN A 263 -11.51 -0.21 0.87
CA GLN A 263 -12.60 0.12 1.80
C GLN A 263 -13.46 1.25 1.25
N THR A 264 -14.73 1.24 1.62
CA THR A 264 -15.63 2.36 1.40
C THR A 264 -15.84 3.10 2.72
N ILE A 265 -15.55 4.41 2.69
CA ILE A 265 -15.61 5.30 3.85
C ILE A 265 -16.54 6.46 3.53
N GLU A 266 -17.51 6.72 4.38
CA GLU A 266 -18.47 7.83 4.23
C GLU A 266 -18.41 8.75 5.45
N ILE A 267 -18.14 10.04 5.21
CA ILE A 267 -17.91 11.04 6.26
C ILE A 267 -18.73 12.29 5.98
N GLU A 268 -19.41 12.81 6.99
CA GLU A 268 -20.02 14.15 7.00
C GLU A 268 -19.45 15.02 8.11
N ASN A 269 -19.77 16.31 8.03
CA ASN A 269 -19.66 17.23 9.15
C ASN A 269 -20.99 17.24 9.93
N GLY A 270 -20.97 16.70 11.15
CA GLY A 270 -22.09 16.62 12.07
C GLY A 270 -22.58 17.97 12.60
N ASP A 271 -21.78 19.04 12.51
CA ASP A 271 -22.24 20.41 12.83
C ASP A 271 -23.14 20.99 11.72
N GLY A 272 -23.38 20.24 10.62
CA GLY A 272 -24.21 20.70 9.50
C GLY A 272 -23.56 21.84 8.71
N ALA A 273 -22.24 22.01 8.82
CA ALA A 273 -21.46 23.04 8.15
C ALA A 273 -20.62 22.45 7.01
N PRO A 274 -20.20 23.25 6.02
CA PRO A 274 -19.30 22.77 4.98
C PRO A 274 -17.91 22.40 5.54
N MET A 275 -17.20 21.54 4.83
CA MET A 275 -15.80 21.20 5.12
C MET A 275 -14.97 21.08 3.84
N ILE A 276 -13.65 21.15 4.00
CA ILE A 276 -12.68 21.05 2.90
C ILE A 276 -11.99 19.71 2.95
N LEU A 277 -12.05 18.97 1.83
CA LEU A 277 -11.25 17.80 1.56
C LEU A 277 -9.93 18.21 0.90
N GLY A 278 -8.81 17.84 1.52
CA GLY A 278 -7.46 17.94 0.95
C GLY A 278 -7.01 16.62 0.34
N ALA A 279 -7.44 16.34 -0.89
CA ALA A 279 -7.17 15.08 -1.59
C ALA A 279 -5.73 15.01 -2.13
N SER A 280 -5.10 13.86 -1.98
CA SER A 280 -3.85 13.51 -2.67
C SER A 280 -3.80 12.00 -2.88
N PHE A 281 -4.79 11.50 -3.60
CA PHE A 281 -5.03 10.09 -3.86
C PHE A 281 -4.40 9.68 -5.20
N ASP A 282 -3.91 8.45 -5.26
CA ASP A 282 -3.38 7.81 -6.48
C ASP A 282 -4.09 6.45 -6.66
N ARG A 283 -3.90 5.79 -7.81
CA ARG A 283 -4.61 4.56 -8.23
C ARG A 283 -6.10 4.78 -8.53
N ILE A 284 -6.47 5.98 -8.97
CA ILE A 284 -7.81 6.27 -9.52
C ILE A 284 -7.81 6.01 -11.02
N LYS A 285 -6.77 6.47 -11.74
CA LYS A 285 -6.63 6.25 -13.18
C LYS A 285 -5.84 4.98 -13.49
N TYR A 286 -4.80 4.70 -12.71
CA TYR A 286 -3.92 3.55 -12.91
C TYR A 286 -4.02 2.60 -11.70
N PRO A 287 -4.97 1.65 -11.68
CA PRO A 287 -5.13 0.73 -10.56
C PRO A 287 -3.92 -0.21 -10.38
N ALA A 288 -3.90 -0.94 -9.27
CA ALA A 288 -2.86 -1.94 -8.99
C ALA A 288 -2.99 -3.11 -9.98
N ARG A 289 -1.89 -3.43 -10.68
CA ARG A 289 -1.90 -4.45 -11.73
C ARG A 289 -1.84 -5.87 -11.17
N GLY A 290 -2.61 -6.77 -11.78
CA GLY A 290 -2.51 -8.21 -11.53
C GLY A 290 -1.19 -8.82 -12.03
N ALA A 291 -0.91 -10.05 -11.63
CA ALA A 291 0.28 -10.78 -12.03
C ALA A 291 -0.02 -12.24 -12.43
N LEU A 292 0.74 -12.76 -13.40
CA LEU A 292 0.68 -14.15 -13.87
C LEU A 292 -0.74 -14.63 -14.22
N GLY A 293 -1.53 -13.79 -14.90
CA GLY A 293 -2.92 -14.09 -15.26
C GLY A 293 -3.96 -13.63 -14.25
N GLY A 294 -3.53 -13.11 -13.08
CA GLY A 294 -4.39 -12.37 -12.18
C GLY A 294 -4.81 -11.03 -12.78
N LEU A 295 -5.99 -10.55 -12.37
CA LEU A 295 -6.61 -9.32 -12.84
C LEU A 295 -6.27 -8.13 -11.94
N ASP A 296 -6.46 -6.93 -12.47
CA ASP A 296 -6.20 -5.67 -11.77
C ASP A 296 -7.16 -5.46 -10.60
N GLY A 297 -6.68 -4.76 -9.57
CA GLY A 297 -7.52 -4.32 -8.46
C GLY A 297 -8.51 -3.23 -8.89
N GLY A 298 -9.60 -3.09 -8.15
CA GLY A 298 -10.54 -1.99 -8.32
C GLY A 298 -9.84 -0.65 -8.10
N ALA A 299 -10.10 0.31 -8.99
CA ALA A 299 -9.58 1.66 -8.88
C ALA A 299 -10.21 2.40 -7.69
N GLY A 300 -9.45 3.34 -7.12
CA GLY A 300 -9.99 4.21 -6.09
C GLY A 300 -10.94 5.25 -6.67
N SER A 301 -11.82 5.79 -5.85
CA SER A 301 -12.71 6.88 -6.24
C SER A 301 -13.04 7.80 -5.08
N VAL A 302 -13.43 9.03 -5.39
CA VAL A 302 -13.94 9.98 -4.40
C VAL A 302 -15.09 10.76 -5.00
N ARG A 303 -16.20 10.83 -4.27
CA ARG A 303 -17.44 11.49 -4.70
C ARG A 303 -18.20 12.05 -3.52
N LEU A 304 -19.18 12.90 -3.79
CA LEU A 304 -20.19 13.30 -2.84
C LEU A 304 -21.36 12.30 -2.85
N ALA A 305 -22.11 12.20 -1.75
CA ALA A 305 -23.32 11.41 -1.69
C ALA A 305 -24.40 11.93 -2.65
N SER A 306 -24.40 13.24 -2.92
CA SER A 306 -25.19 13.87 -3.99
C SER A 306 -24.84 13.40 -5.41
N GLY A 307 -23.77 12.60 -5.59
CA GLY A 307 -23.38 11.99 -6.86
C GLY A 307 -22.25 12.72 -7.60
N LYS A 308 -21.86 13.91 -7.16
CA LYS A 308 -20.73 14.64 -7.78
C LYS A 308 -19.42 13.91 -7.56
N VAL A 309 -18.77 13.49 -8.65
CA VAL A 309 -17.40 12.95 -8.60
C VAL A 309 -16.42 14.08 -8.27
N LEU A 310 -15.49 13.80 -7.36
CA LEU A 310 -14.43 14.71 -6.95
C LEU A 310 -13.09 14.30 -7.57
N ALA A 311 -12.18 15.25 -7.72
CA ALA A 311 -10.83 14.98 -8.18
C ALA A 311 -10.02 14.21 -7.12
N GLY A 312 -9.09 13.36 -7.55
CA GLY A 312 -8.18 12.65 -6.66
C GLY A 312 -7.15 13.55 -5.94
N LYS A 313 -6.92 14.76 -6.47
CA LYS A 313 -5.91 15.70 -5.97
C LYS A 313 -6.52 17.08 -5.76
N GLY A 314 -5.97 17.81 -4.79
CA GLY A 314 -6.31 19.21 -4.57
C GLY A 314 -7.29 19.43 -3.42
N ARG A 315 -7.68 20.70 -3.24
CA ARG A 315 -8.61 21.13 -2.19
C ARG A 315 -10.00 21.26 -2.78
N GLN A 316 -10.97 20.59 -2.18
CA GLN A 316 -12.34 20.53 -2.70
C GLN A 316 -13.33 20.70 -1.56
N LEU A 317 -14.44 21.37 -1.85
CA LEU A 317 -15.50 21.62 -0.89
C LEU A 317 -16.43 20.41 -0.80
N VAL A 318 -16.74 20.01 0.42
CA VAL A 318 -17.91 19.20 0.77
C VAL A 318 -18.97 20.15 1.32
N PRO A 319 -20.11 20.33 0.62
CA PRO A 319 -21.18 21.23 1.06
C PRO A 319 -21.77 20.83 2.41
N ALA A 320 -22.38 21.80 3.09
CA ALA A 320 -23.17 21.55 4.29
C ALA A 320 -24.27 20.50 4.02
N GLY A 321 -24.41 19.53 4.92
CA GLY A 321 -25.41 18.47 4.80
C GLY A 321 -25.11 17.37 3.76
N ASP A 322 -24.00 17.48 3.01
CA ASP A 322 -23.54 16.42 2.11
C ASP A 322 -22.46 15.54 2.80
N ARG A 323 -22.20 14.38 2.20
CA ARG A 323 -21.22 13.40 2.65
C ARG A 323 -20.17 13.18 1.59
N VAL A 324 -18.91 13.06 2.00
CA VAL A 324 -17.85 12.55 1.11
C VAL A 324 -17.80 11.03 1.22
N ILE A 325 -17.83 10.36 0.07
CA ILE A 325 -17.66 8.92 -0.06
C ILE A 325 -16.31 8.67 -0.74
N ILE A 326 -15.47 7.90 -0.05
CA ILE A 326 -14.11 7.58 -0.45
C ILE A 326 -14.01 6.08 -0.59
N GLU A 327 -13.67 5.63 -1.78
CA GLU A 327 -13.43 4.23 -2.08
C GLU A 327 -11.94 4.05 -2.33
N THR A 328 -11.25 3.37 -1.41
CA THR A 328 -9.82 3.09 -1.60
C THR A 328 -9.62 1.95 -2.61
N PRO A 329 -8.51 1.95 -3.35
CA PRO A 329 -8.20 0.92 -4.35
C PRO A 329 -7.94 -0.44 -3.71
N GLY A 330 -8.16 -1.51 -4.48
CA GLY A 330 -7.67 -2.85 -4.13
C GLY A 330 -6.27 -3.12 -4.66
N GLY A 331 -5.68 -4.23 -4.20
CA GLY A 331 -4.44 -4.77 -4.77
C GLY A 331 -4.71 -5.67 -5.98
N GLY A 332 -3.70 -5.91 -6.81
CA GLY A 332 -3.79 -6.82 -7.95
C GLY A 332 -3.89 -8.30 -7.53
N GLY A 333 -4.58 -9.09 -8.34
CA GLY A 333 -4.69 -10.54 -8.19
C GLY A 333 -3.47 -11.28 -8.71
N TYR A 334 -3.34 -12.56 -8.35
CA TYR A 334 -2.22 -13.40 -8.73
C TYR A 334 -2.70 -14.77 -9.23
N GLY A 335 -2.24 -15.16 -10.42
CA GLY A 335 -2.66 -16.39 -11.07
C GLY A 335 -4.07 -16.31 -11.68
N ASP A 336 -4.42 -17.29 -12.50
CA ASP A 336 -5.74 -17.39 -13.14
C ASP A 336 -6.88 -17.49 -12.10
N PRO A 337 -7.86 -16.57 -12.09
CA PRO A 337 -9.02 -16.63 -11.19
C PRO A 337 -9.78 -17.95 -11.23
N ARG A 338 -9.84 -18.63 -12.39
CA ARG A 338 -10.54 -19.92 -12.54
C ARG A 338 -9.86 -21.08 -11.81
N LYS A 339 -8.61 -20.89 -11.37
CA LYS A 339 -7.88 -21.87 -10.54
C LYS A 339 -8.07 -21.64 -9.04
N ARG A 340 -8.76 -20.56 -8.63
CA ARG A 340 -9.04 -20.32 -7.21
C ARG A 340 -9.89 -21.46 -6.67
N ALA A 341 -9.46 -22.06 -5.56
CA ALA A 341 -10.18 -23.16 -4.94
C ALA A 341 -11.63 -22.76 -4.60
N HIS A 342 -12.61 -23.59 -4.97
CA HIS A 342 -14.03 -23.33 -4.73
C HIS A 342 -14.34 -23.05 -3.25
N ALA A 343 -13.67 -23.75 -2.33
CA ALA A 343 -13.82 -23.51 -0.89
C ALA A 343 -13.40 -22.08 -0.48
N ALA A 344 -12.36 -21.52 -1.11
CA ALA A 344 -11.92 -20.14 -0.89
C ALA A 344 -12.93 -19.14 -1.45
N VAL A 345 -13.46 -19.38 -2.66
CA VAL A 345 -14.52 -18.54 -3.24
C VAL A 345 -15.78 -18.57 -2.37
N ALA A 346 -16.19 -19.74 -1.88
CA ALA A 346 -17.32 -19.88 -0.96
C ALA A 346 -17.10 -19.11 0.35
N ALA A 347 -15.88 -19.09 0.88
CA ALA A 347 -15.52 -18.31 2.06
C ALA A 347 -15.58 -16.80 1.78
N ASP A 348 -15.04 -16.35 0.65
CA ASP A 348 -15.10 -14.94 0.24
C ASP A 348 -16.55 -14.46 0.05
N LEU A 349 -17.40 -15.29 -0.57
CA LEU A 349 -18.83 -15.03 -0.73
C LEU A 349 -19.55 -14.87 0.61
N ARG A 350 -19.35 -15.83 1.54
CA ARG A 350 -19.95 -15.77 2.88
C ARG A 350 -19.49 -14.54 3.66
N ALA A 351 -18.25 -14.11 3.45
CA ALA A 351 -17.69 -12.93 4.09
C ALA A 351 -18.02 -11.61 3.37
N GLY A 352 -18.75 -11.64 2.25
CA GLY A 352 -19.08 -10.46 1.45
C GLY A 352 -17.87 -9.80 0.78
N LEU A 353 -16.75 -10.51 0.66
CA LEU A 353 -15.53 -10.01 0.02
C LEU A 353 -15.64 -10.08 -1.50
N VAL A 354 -16.35 -11.10 -1.99
CA VAL A 354 -16.68 -11.32 -3.39
C VAL A 354 -18.21 -11.36 -3.53
N SER A 355 -18.76 -10.76 -4.58
CA SER A 355 -20.19 -10.82 -4.87
C SER A 355 -20.59 -12.15 -5.52
N ALA A 356 -21.89 -12.47 -5.48
CA ALA A 356 -22.44 -13.65 -6.15
C ALA A 356 -22.20 -13.63 -7.67
N GLU A 357 -22.24 -12.44 -8.28
CA GLU A 357 -21.96 -12.22 -9.69
C GLU A 357 -20.49 -12.51 -10.02
N ALA A 358 -19.56 -11.88 -9.29
CA ALA A 358 -18.13 -12.11 -9.47
C ALA A 358 -17.73 -13.58 -9.23
N ALA A 359 -18.30 -14.24 -8.22
CA ALA A 359 -18.06 -15.66 -7.98
C ALA A 359 -18.44 -16.52 -9.18
N ARG A 360 -19.61 -16.30 -9.77
CA ARG A 360 -20.06 -17.06 -10.94
C ARG A 360 -19.24 -16.74 -12.19
N GLU A 361 -19.06 -15.45 -12.49
CA GLU A 361 -18.57 -15.00 -13.80
C GLU A 361 -17.05 -15.01 -13.88
N ILE A 362 -16.38 -14.58 -12.82
CA ILE A 362 -14.92 -14.46 -12.79
C ILE A 362 -14.29 -15.77 -12.31
N TYR A 363 -14.78 -16.31 -11.20
CA TYR A 363 -14.19 -17.50 -10.58
C TYR A 363 -14.81 -18.82 -11.08
N GLY A 364 -15.92 -18.78 -11.83
CA GLY A 364 -16.58 -20.00 -12.32
C GLY A 364 -17.25 -20.81 -11.21
N TYR A 365 -17.57 -20.19 -10.07
CA TYR A 365 -18.16 -20.85 -8.93
C TYR A 365 -19.65 -21.11 -9.13
N THR A 366 -20.06 -22.38 -9.03
CA THR A 366 -21.47 -22.82 -8.97
C THR A 366 -21.77 -23.38 -7.59
N ALA A 367 -23.01 -23.20 -7.11
CA ALA A 367 -23.41 -23.64 -5.76
C ALA A 367 -23.30 -25.17 -5.57
N GLU A 368 -23.49 -25.94 -6.65
CA GLU A 368 -23.36 -27.40 -6.68
C GLU A 368 -21.92 -27.87 -6.42
N ALA A 369 -20.91 -27.16 -6.95
CA ALA A 369 -19.49 -27.47 -6.74
C ALA A 369 -19.03 -27.32 -5.27
N SER A 370 -19.84 -26.68 -4.42
CA SER A 370 -19.56 -26.53 -2.98
C SER A 370 -19.92 -27.77 -2.15
N LEU A 371 -20.71 -28.70 -2.70
CA LEU A 371 -21.10 -29.95 -2.04
C LEU A 371 -20.04 -31.04 -2.25
N ASP A 372 -19.39 -31.08 -3.43
CA ASP A 372 -18.37 -32.09 -3.75
C ASP A 372 -17.08 -31.98 -2.93
N SER A 373 -16.69 -30.77 -2.51
CA SER A 373 -15.52 -30.56 -1.64
C SER A 373 -15.73 -31.03 -0.20
N ARG A 374 -16.99 -31.14 0.26
CA ARG A 374 -17.32 -31.78 1.54
C ARG A 374 -17.41 -33.31 1.43
N GLY A 375 -17.73 -33.84 0.24
CA GLY A 375 -17.76 -35.27 -0.03
C GLY A 375 -16.37 -35.92 -0.06
N THR A 376 -15.34 -35.17 -0.47
CA THR A 376 -13.96 -35.68 -0.57
C THR A 376 -13.22 -35.75 0.77
N GLU A 377 -13.50 -34.86 1.73
CA GLU A 377 -12.95 -34.97 3.09
C GLU A 377 -13.65 -36.06 3.93
N SER A 378 -14.93 -36.36 3.65
CA SER A 378 -15.65 -37.44 4.36
C SER A 378 -15.28 -38.83 3.86
N ALA A 379 -14.94 -38.99 2.57
CA ALA A 379 -14.54 -40.29 2.02
C ALA A 379 -13.15 -40.73 2.47
N ALA A 380 -12.21 -39.78 2.65
CA ALA A 380 -10.84 -40.08 3.10
C ALA A 380 -10.75 -40.52 4.58
N LYS A 381 -11.77 -40.26 5.40
CA LYS A 381 -11.82 -40.71 6.81
C LYS A 381 -12.53 -42.04 7.04
N ILE A 382 -13.16 -42.61 6.00
CA ILE A 382 -13.90 -43.89 6.12
C ILE A 382 -13.06 -45.07 5.60
N SER A 383 -12.02 -44.84 4.78
CA SER A 383 -11.15 -45.92 4.28
C SER A 383 -9.98 -46.31 5.21
N ASP A 384 -9.76 -45.59 6.31
CA ASP A 384 -8.69 -45.86 7.29
C ASP A 384 -9.19 -46.60 8.55
N GLN A 385 -10.42 -47.13 8.52
CA GLN A 385 -11.02 -47.94 9.60
C GLN A 385 -11.66 -49.25 9.10
N ALA A 386 -11.10 -49.89 8.08
CA ALA A 386 -11.49 -51.25 7.66
C ALA A 386 -10.33 -52.24 7.82
#